data_AF-A0A3M2W835-F1
#
_entry.id   AF-A0A3M2W835-F1
#
_cell.length_a   1.000
_cell.length_b   1.000
_cell.length_c   1.000
_cell.angle_alpha   90.00
_cell.angle_beta   90.00
_cell.angle_gamma   90.00
#
_symmetry.space_group_name_H-M   'P 1'
#
loop_
_entity.id
_entity.type
_entity.pdbx_description
1 polymer ?
#
loop_
_entity_poly.entity_id
_entity_poly.type
_entity_poly.pdbx_seq_one_letter_code
_entity_poly.pdbx_strand_id
1 'polypeptide(L)'
;MQQRLFPALGLNSTYVSVPDDKQVLYAQGYNKLDEPVRVSPGILAAEAYGVKSSSRDLIRFVEANIGLGQHDAPLQRALSDTRIGYFKVGGMTQDLAWEQYQTPIRLDVLLAGNASAMLNT
;
A
#
# COMPACT_ATOMS: atom_id res chain seq x y z
N MET A 1 11.07 -6.40 -5.92
CA MET A 1 9.89 -6.76 -5.09
C MET A 1 9.85 -8.25 -4.75
N GLN A 2 9.52 -9.14 -5.70
CA GLN A 2 9.21 -10.56 -5.43
C GLN A 2 10.34 -11.42 -4.87
N GLN A 3 11.60 -11.17 -5.27
CA GLN A 3 12.74 -11.99 -4.84
C GLN A 3 13.45 -11.48 -3.57
N ARG A 4 13.10 -10.28 -3.08
CA ARG A 4 13.83 -9.62 -2.00
C ARG A 4 12.90 -9.03 -0.95
N LEU A 5 12.09 -8.04 -1.34
CA LEU A 5 11.28 -7.29 -0.38
C LEU A 5 10.14 -8.15 0.21
N PHE A 6 9.34 -8.81 -0.63
CA PHE A 6 8.21 -9.61 -0.14
C PHE A 6 8.68 -10.78 0.76
N PRO A 7 9.73 -11.56 0.41
CA PRO A 7 10.26 -12.58 1.30
C PRO A 7 10.80 -12.01 2.62
N ALA A 8 11.51 -10.87 2.58
CA ALA A 8 12.06 -10.26 3.79
C ALA A 8 10.97 -9.73 4.76
N LEU A 9 9.78 -9.45 4.24
CA LEU A 9 8.58 -9.08 5.00
C LEU A 9 7.66 -10.27 5.32
N GLY A 10 8.01 -11.49 4.89
CA GLY A 10 7.18 -12.69 5.10
C GLY A 10 5.84 -12.67 4.32
N LEU A 11 5.79 -11.95 3.20
CA LEU A 11 4.59 -11.77 2.38
C LEU A 11 4.51 -12.86 1.29
N ASN A 12 3.95 -14.01 1.65
CA ASN A 12 3.93 -15.22 0.81
C ASN A 12 2.76 -15.29 -0.19
N SER A 13 1.81 -14.37 -0.09
CA SER A 13 0.61 -14.22 -0.92
C SER A 13 0.48 -12.77 -1.38
N THR A 14 1.61 -12.21 -1.83
CA THR A 14 1.75 -10.86 -2.37
C THR A 14 2.57 -10.89 -3.66
N TYR A 15 1.99 -10.41 -4.75
CA TYR A 15 2.51 -10.60 -6.10
C TYR A 15 2.41 -9.33 -6.93
N VAL A 16 3.38 -9.11 -7.83
CA VAL A 16 3.25 -8.12 -8.93
C VAL A 16 2.51 -8.77 -10.11
N SER A 17 2.90 -10.00 -10.44
CA SER A 17 2.21 -10.88 -11.39
C SER A 17 1.77 -12.13 -10.65
N VAL A 18 0.47 -12.43 -10.63
CA VAL A 18 -0.08 -13.58 -9.91
C VAL A 18 0.31 -14.87 -10.65
N PRO A 19 1.00 -15.81 -10.00
CA PRO A 19 1.37 -17.09 -10.62
C PRO A 19 0.15 -17.92 -11.05
N ASP A 20 0.32 -18.78 -12.05
CA ASP A 20 -0.76 -19.61 -12.60
C ASP A 20 -1.44 -20.49 -11.53
N ASP A 21 -0.65 -21.09 -10.62
CA ASP A 21 -1.14 -21.92 -9.52
C ASP A 21 -1.89 -21.12 -8.43
N LYS A 22 -1.82 -19.79 -8.47
CA LYS A 22 -2.53 -18.87 -7.56
C LYS A 22 -3.69 -18.14 -8.22
N GLN A 23 -3.93 -18.31 -9.52
CA GLN A 23 -5.02 -17.64 -10.24
C GLN A 23 -6.40 -17.93 -9.62
N VAL A 24 -6.59 -19.12 -9.04
CA VAL A 24 -7.84 -19.50 -8.34
C VAL A 24 -8.13 -18.64 -7.10
N LEU A 25 -7.10 -18.04 -6.50
CA LEU A 25 -7.23 -17.15 -5.35
C LEU A 25 -7.38 -15.67 -5.77
N TYR A 26 -7.26 -15.36 -7.06
CA TYR A 26 -7.32 -14.00 -7.57
C TYR A 26 -8.76 -13.60 -7.87
N ALA A 27 -9.36 -12.87 -6.92
CA ALA A 27 -10.73 -12.39 -7.00
C ALA A 27 -11.06 -11.64 -8.29
N GLN A 28 -12.33 -11.73 -8.71
CA GLN A 28 -12.89 -10.96 -9.81
C GLN A 28 -13.19 -9.54 -9.32
N GLY A 29 -12.63 -8.53 -9.99
CA GLY A 29 -13.02 -7.14 -9.80
C GLY A 29 -14.23 -6.78 -10.68
N TYR A 30 -14.97 -5.75 -10.28
CA TYR A 30 -16.10 -5.22 -11.04
C TYR A 30 -15.95 -3.71 -11.20
N ASN A 31 -16.20 -3.20 -12.41
CA ASN A 31 -16.17 -1.77 -12.67
C ASN A 31 -17.51 -1.11 -12.26
N LYS A 32 -17.66 0.19 -12.51
CA LYS A 32 -18.88 0.95 -12.16
C LYS A 32 -20.15 0.49 -12.90
N LEU A 33 -20.00 -0.29 -13.98
CA LEU A 33 -21.08 -0.87 -14.76
C LEU A 33 -21.37 -2.32 -14.38
N ASP A 34 -20.75 -2.81 -13.29
CA ASP A 34 -20.83 -4.20 -12.83
C ASP A 34 -20.23 -5.21 -13.83
N GLU A 35 -19.30 -4.77 -14.68
CA GLU A 35 -18.61 -5.64 -15.62
C GLU A 35 -17.35 -6.25 -14.99
N PRO A 36 -17.07 -7.54 -15.23
CA PRO A 36 -15.89 -8.19 -14.69
C PRO A 36 -14.62 -7.60 -15.30
N VAL A 37 -13.77 -7.02 -14.46
CA VAL A 37 -12.46 -6.47 -14.85
C VAL A 37 -11.35 -6.93 -13.91
N ARG A 38 -10.13 -7.01 -14.44
CA ARG A 38 -8.89 -7.07 -13.67
C ARG A 38 -8.03 -5.86 -14.03
N VAL A 39 -7.05 -5.54 -13.18
CA VAL A 39 -6.18 -4.37 -13.43
C VAL A 39 -5.49 -4.48 -14.79
N SER A 40 -5.56 -3.41 -15.57
CA SER A 40 -4.97 -3.33 -16.90
C SER A 40 -3.44 -3.16 -16.82
N PRO A 41 -2.68 -3.67 -17.79
CA PRO A 41 -1.27 -3.36 -17.92
C PRO A 41 -1.08 -1.87 -18.28
N GLY A 42 0.07 -1.31 -17.91
CA GLY A 42 0.43 0.06 -18.21
C GLY A 42 1.92 0.31 -17.95
N ILE A 43 2.45 1.37 -18.55
CA ILE A 43 3.81 1.84 -18.25
C ILE A 43 3.88 2.17 -16.75
N LEU A 44 4.87 1.61 -16.06
CA LEU A 44 5.07 1.73 -14.61
C LEU A 44 3.91 1.19 -13.74
N ALA A 45 3.07 0.31 -14.29
CA ALA A 45 1.98 -0.29 -13.51
C ALA A 45 2.50 -1.09 -12.32
N ALA A 46 3.62 -1.80 -12.46
CA ALA A 46 4.20 -2.62 -11.40
C ALA A 46 4.58 -1.79 -10.16
N GLU A 47 5.13 -0.61 -10.39
CA GLU A 47 5.62 0.32 -9.38
C GLU A 47 4.48 1.14 -8.75
N ALA A 48 3.46 1.52 -9.52
CA ALA A 48 2.42 2.44 -9.07
C ALA A 48 1.19 1.76 -8.45
N TYR A 49 0.70 0.66 -9.04
CA TYR A 49 -0.59 0.04 -8.65
C TYR A 49 -0.66 -1.48 -8.91
N GLY A 50 0.49 -2.12 -9.12
CA GLY A 50 0.57 -3.47 -9.67
C GLY A 50 0.53 -4.60 -8.65
N VAL A 51 0.55 -4.29 -7.35
CA VAL A 51 0.59 -5.31 -6.30
C VAL A 51 -0.80 -5.91 -6.06
N LYS A 52 -0.89 -7.23 -5.97
CA LYS A 52 -2.03 -7.98 -5.46
C LYS A 52 -1.61 -8.68 -4.19
N SER A 53 -2.38 -8.55 -3.12
CA SER A 53 -2.06 -9.12 -1.82
C SER A 53 -3.31 -9.68 -1.15
N SER A 54 -3.13 -10.69 -0.32
CA SER A 54 -4.18 -11.14 0.60
C SER A 54 -4.29 -10.21 1.81
N SER A 55 -5.45 -10.18 2.47
CA SER A 55 -5.61 -9.44 3.74
C SER A 55 -4.62 -9.88 4.82
N ARG A 56 -4.28 -11.17 4.85
CA ARG A 56 -3.30 -11.75 5.79
C ARG A 56 -1.90 -11.20 5.59
N ASP A 57 -1.49 -10.97 4.35
CA ASP A 57 -0.18 -10.39 4.07
C ASP A 57 -0.19 -8.88 4.27
N LEU A 58 -1.27 -8.21 3.87
CA LEU A 58 -1.38 -6.77 4.07
C LEU A 58 -1.35 -6.40 5.57
N ILE A 59 -1.98 -7.19 6.44
CA ILE A 59 -1.86 -6.95 7.89
C ILE A 59 -0.44 -7.18 8.41
N ARG A 60 0.32 -8.15 7.89
CA ARG A 60 1.74 -8.32 8.24
C ARG A 60 2.59 -7.13 7.79
N PHE A 61 2.29 -6.56 6.63
CA PHE A 61 2.94 -5.34 6.19
C PHE A 61 2.63 -4.16 7.12
N VAL A 62 1.38 -4.04 7.61
CA VAL A 62 1.01 -3.04 8.63
C VAL A 62 1.75 -3.30 9.94
N GLU A 63 1.79 -4.53 10.42
CA GLU A 63 2.54 -4.95 11.62
C GLU A 63 4.01 -4.54 11.55
N ALA A 64 4.67 -4.81 10.41
CA ALA A 64 6.05 -4.39 10.18
C ALA A 64 6.20 -2.85 10.23
N ASN A 65 5.23 -2.10 9.69
CA ASN A 65 5.23 -0.63 9.74
C ASN A 65 4.95 -0.07 11.14
N ILE A 66 4.28 -0.79 12.04
CA ILE A 66 4.12 -0.36 13.44
C ILE A 66 5.22 -0.92 14.37
N GLY A 67 6.25 -1.54 13.80
CA GLY A 67 7.43 -2.02 14.54
C GLY A 67 7.26 -3.40 15.17
N LEU A 68 6.27 -4.18 14.75
CA LEU A 68 6.11 -5.58 15.16
C LEU A 68 6.91 -6.51 14.23
N GLY A 69 7.36 -7.63 14.78
CA GLY A 69 8.14 -8.64 14.05
C GLY A 69 9.66 -8.46 14.21
N GLN A 70 10.40 -9.43 13.65
CA GLN A 70 11.87 -9.43 13.66
C GLN A 70 12.35 -9.29 12.21
N HIS A 71 12.87 -8.12 11.89
CA HIS A 71 13.39 -7.76 10.57
C HIS A 71 14.86 -7.33 10.71
N ASP A 72 15.65 -7.50 9.66
CA ASP A 72 17.03 -7.03 9.68
C ASP A 72 17.11 -5.49 9.77
N ALA A 73 18.24 -4.98 10.27
CA ALA A 73 18.42 -3.54 10.48
C ALA A 73 18.21 -2.70 9.19
N PRO A 74 18.66 -3.15 8.00
CA PRO A 74 18.36 -2.44 6.76
C PRO A 74 16.87 -2.33 6.45
N LEU A 75 16.08 -3.40 6.62
CA LEU A 75 14.64 -3.37 6.35
C LEU A 75 13.90 -2.52 7.38
N GLN A 76 14.26 -2.60 8.66
CA GLN A 76 13.69 -1.74 9.70
C GLN A 76 13.92 -0.24 9.40
N ARG A 77 15.12 0.10 8.91
CA ARG A 77 15.44 1.46 8.47
C ARG A 77 14.60 1.86 7.26
N ALA A 78 14.54 1.02 6.23
CA ALA A 78 13.74 1.30 5.04
C ALA A 78 12.25 1.55 5.38
N LEU A 79 11.65 0.75 6.27
CA LEU A 79 10.28 0.96 6.75
C LEU A 79 10.12 2.28 7.51
N SER A 80 11.10 2.62 8.35
CA SER A 80 11.09 3.89 9.11
C SER A 80 11.24 5.10 8.20
N ASP A 81 12.10 5.02 7.19
CA ASP A 81 12.33 6.08 6.21
C ASP A 81 11.05 6.39 5.40
N THR A 82 10.15 5.42 5.23
CA THR A 82 8.85 5.67 4.56
C THR A 82 7.90 6.57 5.34
N ARG A 83 8.12 6.76 6.65
CA ARG A 83 7.23 7.48 7.57
C ARG A 83 7.80 8.82 8.04
N ILE A 84 8.78 9.35 7.29
CA ILE A 84 9.33 10.68 7.51
C ILE A 84 8.43 11.69 6.80
N GLY A 85 7.89 12.65 7.55
CA GLY A 85 7.08 13.73 7.00
C GLY A 85 7.93 14.79 6.30
N TYR A 86 7.57 15.10 5.05
CA TYR A 86 8.28 16.07 4.21
C TYR A 86 7.46 17.33 3.93
N PHE A 87 6.17 17.18 3.62
CA PHE A 87 5.31 18.29 3.24
C PHE A 87 4.01 18.29 4.03
N LYS A 88 3.42 19.46 4.24
CA LYS A 88 2.10 19.59 4.86
C LYS A 88 1.10 20.15 3.85
N VAL A 89 0.01 19.44 3.63
CA VAL A 89 -1.10 19.85 2.75
C VAL A 89 -2.38 19.85 3.57
N GLY A 90 -2.82 21.05 3.97
CA GLY A 90 -3.94 21.18 4.89
C GLY A 90 -3.69 20.46 6.23
N GLY A 91 -4.54 19.48 6.54
CA GLY A 91 -4.45 18.65 7.75
C GLY A 91 -3.57 17.40 7.62
N MET A 92 -3.11 17.08 6.41
CA MET A 92 -2.30 15.90 6.09
C MET A 92 -0.81 16.26 6.01
N THR A 93 0.06 15.36 6.47
CA THR A 93 1.51 15.42 6.22
C THR A 93 1.89 14.31 5.25
N GLN A 94 2.56 14.67 4.16
CA GLN A 94 3.00 13.78 3.10
C GLN A 94 4.39 13.22 3.42
N ASP A 95 4.48 11.89 3.41
CA ASP A 95 5.71 11.13 3.57
C ASP A 95 6.11 10.49 2.22
N LEU A 96 6.99 9.49 2.23
CA LEU A 96 7.20 8.64 1.06
C LEU A 96 6.02 7.67 0.91
N ALA A 97 5.09 8.05 0.03
CA ALA A 97 3.81 7.38 -0.24
C ALA A 97 2.79 7.39 0.91
N TRP A 98 3.22 7.28 2.17
CA TRP A 98 2.31 7.40 3.31
C TRP A 98 1.79 8.83 3.48
N GLU A 99 0.54 8.92 3.93
CA GLU A 99 -0.10 10.15 4.37
C GLU A 99 -0.40 10.03 5.86
N GLN A 100 0.19 10.91 6.68
CA GLN A 100 0.05 10.85 8.14
C GLN A 100 -0.82 12.01 8.67
N TYR A 101 -1.49 11.75 9.79
CA TYR A 101 -2.32 12.71 10.49
C TYR A 101 -1.99 12.68 11.99
N GLN A 102 -2.08 13.83 12.66
CA GLN A 102 -1.95 13.87 14.12
C GLN A 102 -3.16 13.22 14.77
N THR A 103 -2.90 12.37 15.77
CA THR A 103 -3.95 11.71 16.56
C THR A 103 -4.13 12.40 17.92
N PRO A 104 -5.37 12.54 18.41
CA PRO A 104 -6.63 12.15 17.77
C PRO A 104 -7.00 13.05 16.59
N ILE A 105 -7.64 12.46 15.57
CA ILE A 105 -8.11 13.16 14.36
C ILE A 105 -9.63 13.21 14.34
N ARG A 106 -10.19 14.31 13.83
CA ARG A 106 -11.62 14.40 13.50
C ARG A 106 -11.90 13.80 12.12
N LEU A 107 -13.06 13.14 11.97
CA LEU A 107 -13.45 12.49 10.72
C LEU A 107 -13.47 13.45 9.52
N ASP A 108 -13.93 14.69 9.70
CA ASP A 108 -13.99 15.69 8.63
C ASP A 108 -12.61 16.06 8.08
N VAL A 109 -11.59 16.10 8.93
CA VAL A 109 -10.19 16.35 8.52
C VAL A 109 -9.65 15.17 7.71
N LEU A 110 -9.92 13.93 8.15
CA LEU A 110 -9.48 12.73 7.45
C LEU A 110 -10.15 12.62 6.07
N LEU A 111 -11.46 12.90 6.00
CA LEU A 111 -12.20 12.90 4.74
C LEU A 111 -11.68 13.98 3.77
N ALA A 112 -11.38 15.18 4.27
CA ALA A 112 -10.85 16.26 3.44
C ALA A 112 -9.50 15.89 2.83
N GLY A 113 -8.60 15.28 3.61
CA GLY A 113 -7.28 14.87 3.12
C GLY A 113 -7.28 13.65 2.18
N ASN A 114 -8.39 12.90 2.09
CA ASN A 114 -8.57 11.79 1.15
C ASN A 114 -9.53 12.12 -0.02
N ALA A 115 -9.99 13.37 -0.12
CA ALA A 115 -10.90 13.79 -1.18
C ALA A 115 -10.14 14.07 -2.48
N SER A 116 -10.78 13.85 -3.64
CA SER A 116 -10.17 14.14 -4.94
C SER A 116 -9.74 15.60 -5.13
N ALA A 117 -10.32 16.54 -4.37
CA ALA A 117 -9.92 17.95 -4.37
C ALA A 117 -8.47 18.16 -3.93
N MET A 118 -7.86 17.21 -3.20
CA MET A 118 -6.45 17.22 -2.83
C MET A 118 -5.50 17.17 -4.03
N LEU A 119 -5.95 16.73 -5.20
CA LEU A 119 -5.14 16.76 -6.43
C LEU A 119 -5.00 18.17 -7.02
N ASN A 120 -5.74 19.15 -6.50
CA ASN A 120 -5.77 20.52 -7.00
C ASN A 120 -5.01 21.52 -6.10
N THR A 121 -4.40 21.05 -5.01
CA THR A 121 -3.58 21.86 -4.08
C THR A 121 -2.12 21.86 -4.48
#